data_AF-A0AAB0ABP6-F1
#
_entry.id   AF-A0AAB0ABP6-F1
#
_cell.length_a   1.000
_cell.length_b   1.000
_cell.length_c   1.000
_cell.angle_alpha   90.00
_cell.angle_beta   90.00
_cell.angle_gamma   90.00
#
_symmetry.space_group_name_H-M   'P 1'
#
loop_
_entity.id
_entity.type
_entity.pdbx_description
1 polymer ?
#
loop_
_entity_poly.entity_id
_entity_poly.type
_entity_poly.pdbx_seq_one_letter_code
_entity_poly.pdbx_strand_id
1 'polypeptide(L)'
;MEPPGISLEFKAENARGRIAPPQGLRKSSERMYGRARGDAKQSERSASLSRPYIMVSAILTICLTCKKRVQQDNKLWDSFQDPPVQQTSGSAASQDYLSVFIKCLKVFTYIFVFLVTLAAACFSILLMTSNVKEGVKNRYCDVRQPDKQFEAIIPTEQRIGWMWAIIISFTIPEVGTLIRAARICFFKNIPRPTFGQLTVVTLMEGFHVAGLAMLAFLIFPNLDAVKAVMLTNCVCLVPAILGLLSRSSSESKLPFKYTVDVLAISAQVTGFVVWPMLSGSFELWFIPVAVFLVSCHWWENYLSLKSYFRPFATLATIREKLTESRYSTYLFVSPFKVLLFLAAGVYLSGQAVPDFFAMFSNGWGNHTIVVREELLEESQKKMQKSREKSRKEFPKKFQKELRKKSLRETQKQYLSNL
;
A
#
# COMPACT_ATOMS: atom_id res chain seq x y z
N MET A 1 17.72 37.74 58.05
CA MET A 1 16.40 37.73 58.71
C MET A 1 15.82 36.34 58.57
N GLU A 2 16.16 35.46 59.50
CA GLU A 2 15.25 34.42 59.99
C GLU A 2 14.50 35.03 61.19
N PRO A 3 13.27 34.60 61.54
CA PRO A 3 13.10 33.39 62.39
C PRO A 3 11.80 32.61 62.04
N PRO A 4 11.25 31.71 62.89
CA PRO A 4 11.27 30.26 62.67
C PRO A 4 9.87 29.62 62.60
N GLY A 5 9.82 28.31 62.41
CA GLY A 5 8.60 27.51 62.24
C GLY A 5 7.74 27.28 63.47
N ILE A 6 6.57 26.65 63.23
CA ILE A 6 5.75 25.98 64.24
C ILE A 6 5.18 24.69 63.64
N SER A 7 5.50 23.58 64.30
CA SER A 7 4.93 22.24 64.17
C SER A 7 3.52 22.17 64.75
N LEU A 8 2.63 21.29 64.26
CA LEU A 8 1.56 20.69 65.09
C LEU A 8 1.06 19.36 64.49
N GLU A 9 1.63 18.29 65.05
CA GLU A 9 1.05 17.04 65.58
C GLU A 9 -0.26 16.43 65.00
N PHE A 10 -0.12 15.14 64.68
CA PHE A 10 -1.17 14.17 64.37
C PHE A 10 -2.10 13.90 65.55
N LYS A 11 -3.41 13.78 65.29
CA LYS A 11 -4.33 13.00 66.12
C LYS A 11 -5.08 12.00 65.26
N ALA A 12 -4.66 10.74 65.37
CA ALA A 12 -5.37 9.60 64.81
C ALA A 12 -6.57 9.26 65.69
N GLU A 13 -7.78 9.24 65.14
CA GLU A 13 -8.94 8.65 65.79
C GLU A 13 -9.52 7.53 64.92
N ASN A 14 -9.62 6.36 65.55
CA ASN A 14 -9.84 5.05 64.98
C ASN A 14 -11.30 4.68 65.24
N ALA A 15 -12.19 4.84 64.25
CA ALA A 15 -13.58 4.40 64.36
C ALA A 15 -13.85 3.23 63.39
N ARG A 16 -13.71 2.01 63.91
CA ARG A 16 -14.18 0.78 63.27
C ARG A 16 -15.71 0.73 63.33
N GLY A 17 -16.38 1.01 62.22
CA GLY A 17 -17.78 0.66 61.98
C GLY A 17 -17.88 -0.43 60.91
N ARG A 18 -18.16 -1.68 61.29
CA ARG A 18 -18.52 -2.76 60.35
C ARG A 18 -19.93 -2.49 59.81
N ILE A 19 -20.06 -2.30 58.51
CA ILE A 19 -21.34 -2.42 57.81
C ILE A 19 -21.17 -3.50 56.73
N ALA A 20 -21.88 -4.61 56.89
CA ALA A 20 -21.94 -5.70 55.94
C ALA A 20 -22.77 -5.28 54.70
N PRO A 21 -22.42 -5.71 53.47
CA PRO A 21 -23.24 -5.43 52.30
C PRO A 21 -24.41 -6.42 52.17
N PRO A 22 -25.61 -5.98 51.74
CA PRO A 22 -26.75 -6.88 51.55
C PRO A 22 -26.54 -7.79 50.34
N GLN A 23 -26.61 -9.09 50.58
CA GLN A 23 -26.59 -10.14 49.57
C GLN A 23 -27.94 -10.17 48.83
N GLY A 24 -28.05 -9.45 47.71
CA GLY A 24 -29.26 -9.48 46.88
C GLY A 24 -29.15 -8.87 45.48
N LEU A 25 -28.22 -7.91 45.27
CA LEU A 25 -28.12 -7.16 44.01
C LEU A 25 -27.16 -7.75 42.96
N ARG A 26 -26.36 -8.77 43.32
CA ARG A 26 -25.32 -9.32 42.42
C ARG A 26 -25.89 -10.21 41.29
N LYS A 27 -26.98 -10.95 41.54
CA LYS A 27 -27.58 -11.87 40.54
C LYS A 27 -28.42 -11.19 39.45
N SER A 28 -28.89 -9.95 39.68
CA SER A 28 -29.67 -9.19 38.69
C SER A 28 -28.76 -8.42 37.72
N SER A 29 -27.62 -7.91 38.23
CA SER A 29 -26.58 -7.26 37.42
C SER A 29 -25.94 -8.24 36.42
N GLU A 30 -25.63 -9.47 36.83
CA GLU A 30 -25.06 -10.49 35.93
C GLU A 30 -26.04 -10.95 34.84
N ARG A 31 -27.35 -10.99 35.14
CA ARG A 31 -28.39 -11.32 34.13
C ARG A 31 -28.60 -10.20 33.12
N MET A 32 -28.54 -8.93 33.53
CA MET A 32 -28.62 -7.79 32.59
C MET A 32 -27.35 -7.66 31.73
N TYR A 33 -26.16 -7.88 32.31
CA TYR A 33 -24.90 -7.89 31.55
C TYR A 33 -24.85 -9.06 30.53
N GLY A 34 -25.38 -10.23 30.91
CA GLY A 34 -25.49 -11.39 30.00
C GLY A 34 -26.44 -11.13 28.82
N ARG A 35 -27.54 -10.41 29.04
CA ARG A 35 -28.52 -10.08 27.99
C ARG A 35 -27.99 -9.01 27.03
N ALA A 36 -27.37 -7.94 27.55
CA ALA A 36 -26.71 -6.92 26.74
C ALA A 36 -25.57 -7.48 25.86
N ARG A 37 -24.85 -8.50 26.35
CA ARG A 37 -23.81 -9.21 25.57
C ARG A 37 -24.38 -10.13 24.49
N GLY A 38 -25.59 -10.65 24.70
CA GLY A 38 -26.36 -11.40 23.70
C GLY A 38 -26.88 -10.49 22.57
N ASP A 39 -27.42 -9.33 22.93
CA ASP A 39 -27.99 -8.37 21.97
C ASP A 39 -26.91 -7.64 21.16
N ALA A 40 -25.72 -7.38 21.75
CA ALA A 40 -24.55 -6.90 21.02
C ALA A 40 -24.03 -7.91 19.98
N LYS A 41 -24.04 -9.22 20.31
CA LYS A 41 -23.70 -10.29 19.35
C LYS A 41 -24.75 -10.48 18.25
N GLN A 42 -26.02 -10.21 18.53
CA GLN A 42 -27.11 -10.27 17.56
C GLN A 42 -27.03 -9.08 16.58
N SER A 43 -26.69 -7.87 17.07
CA SER A 43 -26.46 -6.68 16.25
C SER A 43 -25.24 -6.80 15.33
N GLU A 44 -24.15 -7.42 15.81
CA GLU A 44 -22.98 -7.74 14.97
C GLU A 44 -23.27 -8.78 13.87
N ARG A 45 -24.18 -9.74 14.11
CA ARG A 45 -24.61 -10.69 13.06
C ARG A 45 -25.32 -9.98 11.91
N SER A 46 -26.14 -8.97 12.20
CA SER A 46 -26.87 -8.19 11.19
C SER A 46 -25.97 -7.23 10.40
N ALA A 47 -24.86 -6.75 10.98
CA ALA A 47 -23.90 -5.88 10.31
C ALA A 47 -22.91 -6.62 9.39
N SER A 48 -22.90 -7.97 9.43
CA SER A 48 -22.00 -8.80 8.61
C SER A 48 -22.53 -9.10 7.20
N LEU A 49 -23.74 -8.63 6.86
CA LEU A 49 -24.44 -8.99 5.63
C LEU A 49 -24.61 -7.81 4.67
N SER A 50 -23.50 -7.18 4.23
CA SER A 50 -23.44 -6.36 3.01
C SER A 50 -22.08 -5.64 2.88
N ARG A 51 -21.06 -6.33 2.39
CA ARG A 51 -19.88 -5.66 1.83
C ARG A 51 -19.36 -6.36 0.58
N PRO A 52 -19.77 -5.92 -0.62
CA PRO A 52 -18.90 -5.88 -1.77
C PRO A 52 -18.28 -4.45 -1.91
N TYR A 53 -17.24 -4.32 -2.73
CA TYR A 53 -16.44 -3.10 -3.02
C TYR A 53 -15.22 -2.86 -2.12
N ILE A 54 -14.22 -3.71 -2.31
CA ILE A 54 -12.97 -3.78 -1.56
C ILE A 54 -11.94 -2.69 -1.93
N MET A 55 -12.07 -1.96 -3.05
CA MET A 55 -11.00 -1.03 -3.45
C MET A 55 -11.24 0.43 -3.01
N VAL A 56 -12.49 0.86 -2.83
CA VAL A 56 -12.81 2.23 -2.37
C VAL A 56 -12.94 2.31 -0.83
N SER A 57 -13.14 1.16 -0.16
CA SER A 57 -13.37 1.10 1.29
C SER A 57 -12.10 1.26 2.13
N ALA A 58 -10.90 0.94 1.62
CA ALA A 58 -9.67 1.03 2.39
C ALA A 58 -9.32 2.49 2.74
N ILE A 59 -9.53 3.44 1.82
CA ILE A 59 -9.36 4.89 2.06
C ILE A 59 -10.53 5.44 2.90
N LEU A 60 -11.75 4.92 2.71
CA LEU A 60 -12.94 5.32 3.49
C LEU A 60 -12.86 4.89 4.97
N THR A 61 -12.14 3.80 5.27
CA THR A 61 -12.05 3.24 6.63
C THR A 61 -11.03 3.96 7.52
N ILE A 62 -10.02 4.59 6.93
CA ILE A 62 -8.97 5.32 7.70
C ILE A 62 -9.50 6.64 8.28
N CYS A 63 -10.57 7.23 7.73
CA CYS A 63 -11.13 8.50 8.23
C CYS A 63 -12.51 8.37 8.91
N LEU A 64 -13.25 7.27 8.70
CA LEU A 64 -14.55 7.04 9.38
C LEU A 64 -14.43 6.46 10.80
N THR A 65 -13.24 6.11 11.27
CA THR A 65 -13.03 5.50 12.60
C THR A 65 -12.76 6.48 13.74
N CYS A 66 -12.86 7.80 13.53
CA CYS A 66 -12.87 8.78 14.63
C CYS A 66 -14.18 9.57 14.73
N LYS A 67 -15.32 8.89 14.59
CA LYS A 67 -16.49 9.18 15.42
C LYS A 67 -16.79 7.96 16.27
N LYS A 68 -15.88 7.63 17.18
CA LYS A 68 -16.30 6.93 18.40
C LYS A 68 -17.33 7.85 19.03
N ARG A 69 -18.61 7.48 18.95
CA ARG A 69 -19.56 7.93 19.97
C ARG A 69 -18.94 7.43 21.26
N VAL A 70 -18.35 8.33 22.04
CA VAL A 70 -17.98 8.04 23.42
C VAL A 70 -19.31 7.65 24.03
N GLN A 71 -19.56 6.34 24.13
CA GLN A 71 -20.58 5.84 25.02
C GLN A 71 -19.96 6.08 26.38
N GLN A 72 -20.24 7.27 26.91
CA GLN A 72 -19.84 7.69 28.22
C GLN A 72 -20.49 6.67 29.16
N ASP A 73 -19.69 5.77 29.71
CA ASP A 73 -20.13 5.01 30.88
C ASP A 73 -20.42 6.07 31.94
N ASN A 74 -21.71 6.34 32.13
CA ASN A 74 -22.20 7.36 33.05
C ASN A 74 -21.73 7.00 34.46
N LYS A 75 -20.57 7.53 34.85
CA LYS A 75 -20.21 7.60 36.26
C LYS A 75 -21.11 8.65 36.86
N LEU A 76 -21.89 8.27 37.88
CA LEU A 76 -22.89 9.10 38.57
C LEU A 76 -22.41 10.51 39.00
N TRP A 77 -21.11 10.76 39.04
CA TRP A 77 -20.53 12.06 39.40
C TRP A 77 -20.50 13.07 38.24
N ASP A 78 -20.72 12.64 36.99
CA ASP A 78 -20.78 13.48 35.79
C ASP A 78 -22.24 13.80 35.41
N SER A 79 -22.99 14.37 36.38
CA SER A 79 -24.43 14.68 36.23
C SER A 79 -24.71 16.10 35.71
N PHE A 80 -23.66 16.89 35.43
CA PHE A 80 -23.77 18.26 34.91
C PHE A 80 -23.43 18.32 33.42
N GLN A 81 -24.13 17.53 32.60
CA GLN A 81 -24.11 17.71 31.16
C GLN A 81 -25.27 18.60 30.75
N ASP A 82 -24.94 19.77 30.20
CA ASP A 82 -25.94 20.61 29.53
C ASP A 82 -26.63 19.78 28.44
N PRO A 83 -27.96 19.62 28.48
CA PRO A 83 -28.67 18.96 27.40
C PRO A 83 -28.44 19.75 26.11
N PRO A 84 -28.23 19.09 24.97
CA PRO A 84 -27.96 19.78 23.72
C PRO A 84 -29.08 20.78 23.43
N VAL A 85 -28.70 22.05 23.25
CA VAL A 85 -29.61 23.15 22.95
C VAL A 85 -30.51 22.75 21.77
N GLN A 86 -31.83 22.74 22.00
CA GLN A 86 -32.78 22.49 20.91
C GLN A 86 -32.65 23.62 19.89
N GLN A 87 -32.28 23.28 18.66
CA GLN A 87 -32.10 24.25 17.59
C GLN A 87 -33.46 24.80 17.18
N THR A 88 -33.84 25.98 17.69
CA THR A 88 -35.06 26.69 17.31
C THR A 88 -34.91 27.36 15.95
N SER A 89 -35.90 27.13 15.09
CA SER A 89 -36.01 27.51 13.67
C SER A 89 -35.70 28.97 13.33
N GLY A 90 -35.08 29.16 12.15
CA GLY A 90 -34.95 30.47 11.49
C GLY A 90 -34.05 30.48 10.23
N SER A 91 -33.17 29.50 10.05
CA SER A 91 -32.35 29.32 8.82
C SER A 91 -32.06 27.85 8.49
N ALA A 92 -32.83 26.93 9.08
CA ALA A 92 -32.64 25.47 9.00
C ALA A 92 -33.13 24.84 7.68
N ALA A 93 -33.70 25.62 6.75
CA ALA A 93 -34.34 25.13 5.53
C ALA A 93 -33.39 24.59 4.44
N SER A 94 -32.08 24.52 4.68
CA SER A 94 -31.12 23.95 3.73
C SER A 94 -30.07 23.02 4.34
N GLN A 95 -30.25 22.53 5.57
CA GLN A 95 -29.31 21.57 6.17
C GLN A 95 -29.20 20.27 5.35
N ASP A 96 -30.29 19.81 4.74
CA ASP A 96 -30.27 18.60 3.90
C ASP A 96 -29.42 18.81 2.64
N TYR A 97 -29.62 19.93 1.92
CA TYR A 97 -28.81 20.29 0.76
C TYR A 97 -27.34 20.52 1.13
N LEU A 98 -27.07 21.18 2.25
CA LEU A 98 -25.71 21.38 2.76
C LEU A 98 -25.06 20.02 3.12
N SER A 99 -25.81 19.09 3.71
CA SER A 99 -25.29 17.76 4.05
C SER A 99 -24.98 16.93 2.81
N VAL A 100 -25.82 17.01 1.77
CA VAL A 100 -25.60 16.38 0.47
C VAL A 100 -24.39 17.01 -0.21
N PHE A 101 -24.30 18.34 -0.23
CA PHE A 101 -23.15 19.07 -0.76
C PHE A 101 -21.85 18.69 -0.05
N ILE A 102 -21.83 18.62 1.29
CA ILE A 102 -20.66 18.16 2.07
C ILE A 102 -20.30 16.71 1.73
N LYS A 103 -21.28 15.82 1.54
CA LYS A 103 -21.02 14.42 1.12
C LYS A 103 -20.40 14.39 -0.29
N CYS A 104 -20.96 15.13 -1.24
CA CYS A 104 -20.43 15.26 -2.60
C CYS A 104 -19.01 15.84 -2.59
N LEU A 105 -18.79 16.91 -1.83
CA LEU A 105 -17.48 17.53 -1.68
C LEU A 105 -16.46 16.55 -1.09
N LYS A 106 -16.83 15.77 -0.06
CA LYS A 106 -15.96 14.72 0.49
C LYS A 106 -15.60 13.67 -0.55
N VAL A 107 -16.59 13.17 -1.29
CA VAL A 107 -16.35 12.19 -2.37
C VAL A 107 -15.43 12.79 -3.43
N PHE A 108 -15.68 14.03 -3.85
CA PHE A 108 -14.83 14.75 -4.78
C PHE A 108 -13.40 14.90 -4.25
N THR A 109 -13.21 15.35 -3.02
CA THR A 109 -11.88 15.47 -2.39
C THR A 109 -11.17 14.12 -2.35
N TYR A 110 -11.86 13.02 -2.00
CA TYR A 110 -11.24 11.70 -2.02
C TYR A 110 -10.81 11.27 -3.43
N ILE A 111 -11.65 11.48 -4.44
CA ILE A 111 -11.30 11.17 -5.84
C ILE A 111 -10.13 12.05 -6.30
N PHE A 112 -10.18 13.35 -6.03
CA PHE A 112 -9.15 14.29 -6.42
C PHE A 112 -7.79 13.97 -5.78
N VAL A 113 -7.76 13.80 -4.45
CA VAL A 113 -6.53 13.42 -3.72
C VAL A 113 -6.00 12.08 -4.21
N PHE A 114 -6.88 11.11 -4.49
CA PHE A 114 -6.48 9.82 -5.04
C PHE A 114 -5.82 9.97 -6.41
N LEU A 115 -6.42 10.70 -7.35
CA LEU A 115 -5.86 10.90 -8.69
C LEU A 115 -4.53 11.64 -8.66
N VAL A 116 -4.43 12.71 -7.87
CA VAL A 116 -3.19 13.49 -7.72
C VAL A 116 -2.09 12.62 -7.11
N THR A 117 -2.40 11.88 -6.05
CA THR A 117 -1.41 11.01 -5.39
C THR A 117 -0.98 9.87 -6.32
N LEU A 118 -1.92 9.26 -7.06
CA LEU A 118 -1.63 8.20 -8.01
C LEU A 118 -0.74 8.71 -9.14
N ALA A 119 -1.09 9.84 -9.75
CA ALA A 119 -0.27 10.45 -10.80
C ALA A 119 1.12 10.79 -10.28
N ALA A 120 1.23 11.50 -9.16
CA ALA A 120 2.50 11.89 -8.57
C ALA A 120 3.38 10.68 -8.24
N ALA A 121 2.80 9.63 -7.65
CA ALA A 121 3.51 8.40 -7.31
C ALA A 121 3.98 7.67 -8.58
N CYS A 122 3.11 7.50 -9.57
CA CYS A 122 3.47 6.87 -10.84
C CYS A 122 4.62 7.64 -11.52
N PHE A 123 4.48 8.94 -11.72
CA PHE A 123 5.52 9.73 -12.38
C PHE A 123 6.84 9.70 -11.59
N SER A 124 6.80 9.92 -10.28
CA SER A 124 8.01 10.02 -9.47
C SER A 124 8.71 8.67 -9.32
N ILE A 125 7.99 7.60 -8.97
CA ILE A 125 8.60 6.28 -8.73
C ILE A 125 9.16 5.71 -10.02
N LEU A 126 8.45 5.85 -11.13
CA LEU A 126 8.94 5.36 -12.43
C LEU A 126 10.14 6.15 -12.92
N LEU A 127 10.13 7.47 -12.71
CA LEU A 127 11.27 8.32 -13.03
C LEU A 127 12.49 7.96 -12.17
N MET A 128 12.31 7.79 -10.86
CA MET A 128 13.42 7.42 -9.98
C MET A 128 13.97 6.04 -10.35
N THR A 129 13.10 5.05 -10.53
CA THR A 129 13.50 3.65 -10.79
C THR A 129 14.08 3.42 -12.18
N SER A 130 13.69 4.20 -13.20
CA SER A 130 14.27 4.10 -14.54
C SER A 130 15.73 4.53 -14.61
N ASN A 131 16.18 5.38 -13.67
CA ASN A 131 17.55 5.92 -13.63
C ASN A 131 18.48 5.15 -12.67
N VAL A 132 18.02 4.03 -12.07
CA VAL A 132 18.80 3.20 -11.13
C VAL A 132 19.74 2.23 -11.84
N LYS A 133 19.44 1.82 -13.08
CA LYS A 133 20.25 0.84 -13.81
C LYS A 133 21.58 1.46 -14.27
N GLU A 134 22.62 0.64 -14.26
CA GLU A 134 23.94 1.05 -14.73
C GLU A 134 23.97 1.24 -16.25
N GLY A 135 24.64 2.30 -16.71
CA GLY A 135 24.80 2.57 -18.13
C GLY A 135 23.50 2.88 -18.87
N VAL A 136 22.47 3.36 -18.15
CA VAL A 136 21.22 3.82 -18.77
C VAL A 136 21.53 4.96 -19.73
N LYS A 137 21.05 4.76 -20.96
CA LYS A 137 21.14 5.72 -22.06
C LYS A 137 19.78 6.37 -22.22
N ASN A 138 19.65 7.61 -21.79
CA ASN A 138 18.44 8.38 -22.01
C ASN A 138 18.54 9.11 -23.36
N ARG A 139 17.47 9.04 -24.16
CA ARG A 139 17.40 9.83 -25.39
C ARG A 139 17.30 11.30 -25.02
N TYR A 140 18.27 12.07 -25.47
CA TYR A 140 18.31 13.52 -25.36
C TYR A 140 17.95 14.12 -26.71
N CYS A 141 16.92 14.98 -26.72
CA CYS A 141 16.51 15.72 -27.90
C CYS A 141 16.98 17.17 -27.73
N ASP A 142 17.92 17.63 -28.56
CA ASP A 142 18.25 19.06 -28.62
C ASP A 142 17.32 19.75 -29.63
N VAL A 143 16.60 20.76 -29.17
CA VAL A 143 15.70 21.58 -30.02
C VAL A 143 16.47 22.26 -31.16
N ARG A 144 17.78 22.52 -30.96
CA ARG A 144 18.63 23.17 -31.97
C ARG A 144 19.06 22.25 -33.11
N GLN A 145 19.02 20.93 -32.91
CA GLN A 145 19.45 19.94 -33.90
C GLN A 145 18.45 18.78 -33.96
N PRO A 146 17.25 19.00 -34.54
CA PRO A 146 16.18 18.00 -34.54
C PRO A 146 16.53 16.73 -35.32
N ASP A 147 17.47 16.80 -36.27
CA ASP A 147 17.87 15.67 -37.12
C ASP A 147 18.84 14.70 -36.43
N LYS A 148 19.44 15.10 -35.30
CA LYS A 148 20.45 14.31 -34.59
C LYS A 148 19.88 13.74 -33.30
N GLN A 149 20.11 12.45 -33.09
CA GLN A 149 19.74 11.79 -31.84
C GLN A 149 20.97 11.73 -30.93
N PHE A 150 20.80 12.19 -29.70
CA PHE A 150 21.83 12.14 -28.68
C PHE A 150 21.44 11.13 -27.60
N GLU A 151 22.40 10.34 -27.14
CA GLU A 151 22.27 9.46 -25.99
C GLU A 151 23.04 10.08 -24.80
N ALA A 152 22.33 10.45 -23.74
CA ALA A 152 22.90 10.89 -22.48
C ALA A 152 23.15 9.69 -21.58
N ILE A 153 24.38 9.57 -21.06
CA ILE A 153 24.78 8.50 -20.16
C ILE A 153 24.81 9.04 -18.74
N ILE A 154 24.05 8.39 -17.87
CA ILE A 154 23.94 8.79 -16.47
C ILE A 154 25.23 8.42 -15.73
N PRO A 155 25.90 9.38 -15.07
CA PRO A 155 27.08 9.09 -14.25
C PRO A 155 26.71 8.31 -12.98
N THR A 156 27.69 7.61 -12.41
CA THR A 156 27.52 6.79 -11.20
C THR A 156 27.04 7.61 -10.00
N GLU A 157 27.51 8.85 -9.87
CA GLU A 157 27.11 9.79 -8.81
C GLU A 157 25.60 10.03 -8.83
N GLN A 158 25.07 10.39 -10.01
CA GLN A 158 23.65 10.67 -10.20
C GLN A 158 22.79 9.43 -9.96
N ARG A 159 23.26 8.26 -10.40
CA ARG A 159 22.62 6.97 -10.12
C ARG A 159 22.48 6.73 -8.61
N ILE A 160 23.54 7.00 -7.85
CA ILE A 160 23.51 6.91 -6.37
C ILE A 160 22.51 7.91 -5.79
N GLY A 161 22.46 9.13 -6.31
CA GLY A 161 21.43 10.12 -5.96
C GLY A 161 19.99 9.58 -6.13
N TRP A 162 19.69 8.95 -7.27
CA TRP A 162 18.38 8.34 -7.52
C TRP A 162 18.07 7.17 -6.60
N MET A 163 19.04 6.32 -6.27
CA MET A 163 18.85 5.24 -5.30
C MET A 163 18.52 5.78 -3.91
N TRP A 164 19.20 6.83 -3.48
CA TRP A 164 18.90 7.53 -2.23
C TRP A 164 17.54 8.21 -2.26
N ALA A 165 17.11 8.79 -3.38
CA ALA A 165 15.77 9.35 -3.52
C ALA A 165 14.67 8.30 -3.29
N ILE A 166 14.84 7.07 -3.80
CA ILE A 166 13.92 5.94 -3.55
C ILE A 166 13.92 5.56 -2.06
N ILE A 167 15.09 5.44 -1.44
CA ILE A 167 15.22 5.10 -0.02
C ILE A 167 14.56 6.16 0.86
N ILE A 168 14.80 7.45 0.58
CA ILE A 168 14.20 8.57 1.31
C ILE A 168 12.68 8.58 1.12
N SER A 169 12.20 8.36 -0.10
CA SER A 169 10.76 8.27 -0.40
C SER A 169 10.06 7.17 0.42
N PHE A 170 10.71 6.02 0.60
CA PHE A 170 10.20 4.95 1.47
C PHE A 170 10.34 5.28 2.97
N THR A 171 11.42 5.96 3.36
CA THR A 171 11.75 6.21 4.78
C THR A 171 10.86 7.26 5.43
N ILE A 172 10.48 8.33 4.70
CA ILE A 172 9.65 9.43 5.24
C ILE A 172 8.33 8.94 5.89
N PRO A 173 7.47 8.14 5.24
CA PRO A 173 6.23 7.66 5.84
C PRO A 173 6.46 6.72 7.03
N GLU A 174 7.55 5.94 7.02
CA GLU A 174 7.94 5.07 8.13
C GLU A 174 8.39 5.89 9.34
N VAL A 175 9.22 6.91 9.15
CA VAL A 175 9.60 7.86 10.22
C VAL A 175 8.37 8.55 10.80
N GLY A 176 7.41 8.96 9.98
CA GLY A 176 6.14 9.52 10.46
C GLY A 176 5.33 8.53 11.31
N THR A 177 5.36 7.25 10.94
CA THR A 177 4.72 6.17 11.70
C THR A 177 5.44 5.93 13.03
N LEU A 178 6.77 5.95 13.02
CA LEU A 178 7.61 5.83 14.21
C LEU A 178 7.36 6.99 15.19
N ILE A 179 7.35 8.24 14.73
CA ILE A 179 7.08 9.41 15.57
C ILE A 179 5.69 9.31 16.21
N ARG A 180 4.67 8.91 15.43
CA ARG A 180 3.31 8.73 15.93
C ARG A 180 3.25 7.61 16.97
N ALA A 181 3.88 6.47 16.69
CA ALA A 181 3.94 5.34 17.60
C ALA A 181 4.64 5.70 18.90
N ALA A 182 5.81 6.34 18.82
CA ALA A 182 6.58 6.83 19.96
C ALA A 182 5.74 7.77 20.81
N ARG A 183 5.17 8.83 20.23
CA ARG A 183 4.32 9.79 20.94
C ARG A 183 3.22 9.08 21.73
N ILE A 184 2.48 8.17 21.08
CA ILE A 184 1.37 7.48 21.75
C ILE A 184 1.87 6.55 22.86
N CYS A 185 2.97 5.83 22.65
CA CYS A 185 3.53 4.94 23.67
C CYS A 185 4.11 5.71 24.88
N PHE A 186 4.61 6.93 24.68
CA PHE A 186 5.07 7.79 25.78
C PHE A 186 3.90 8.33 26.61
N PHE A 187 2.80 8.75 25.98
CA PHE A 187 1.66 9.36 26.70
C PHE A 187 0.59 8.37 27.16
N LYS A 188 0.56 7.15 26.61
CA LYS A 188 -0.48 6.17 26.90
C LYS A 188 0.13 4.81 27.23
N ASN A 189 -0.35 4.22 28.33
CA ASN A 189 -0.06 2.83 28.66
C ASN A 189 -0.75 1.90 27.65
N ILE A 190 0.03 1.34 26.73
CA ILE A 190 -0.39 0.38 25.71
C ILE A 190 0.17 -1.00 26.07
N PRO A 191 -0.63 -2.08 25.96
CA PRO A 191 -0.15 -3.42 26.21
C PRO A 191 1.00 -3.77 25.26
N ARG A 192 2.06 -4.37 25.80
CA ARG A 192 3.20 -4.82 24.99
C ARG A 192 2.81 -6.07 24.21
N PRO A 193 3.20 -6.18 22.92
CA PRO A 193 2.95 -7.38 22.14
C PRO A 193 3.73 -8.56 22.71
N THR A 194 3.17 -9.76 22.58
CA THR A 194 3.92 -10.99 22.87
C THR A 194 5.00 -11.20 21.79
N PHE A 195 6.13 -11.83 22.13
CA PHE A 195 7.22 -12.08 21.20
C PHE A 195 6.78 -12.80 19.90
N GLY A 196 5.89 -13.78 20.01
CA GLY A 196 5.32 -14.47 18.84
C GLY A 196 4.49 -13.56 17.93
N GLN A 197 3.74 -12.61 18.51
CA GLN A 197 2.95 -11.63 17.75
C GLN A 197 3.88 -10.67 17.00
N LEU A 198 4.93 -10.18 17.68
CA LEU A 198 5.94 -9.33 17.07
C LEU A 198 6.67 -10.04 15.92
N THR A 199 7.02 -11.31 16.10
CA THR A 199 7.70 -12.12 15.07
C THR A 199 6.84 -12.27 13.81
N VAL A 200 5.56 -12.63 13.94
CA VAL A 200 4.65 -12.80 12.79
C VAL A 200 4.50 -11.49 12.01
N VAL A 201 4.31 -10.35 12.70
CA VAL A 201 4.19 -9.04 12.04
C VAL A 201 5.49 -8.66 11.35
N THR A 202 6.63 -8.86 12.03
CA THR A 202 7.95 -8.52 11.48
C THR A 202 8.26 -9.36 10.23
N LEU A 203 7.87 -10.64 10.21
CA LEU A 203 8.03 -11.50 9.03
C LEU A 203 7.15 -11.04 7.86
N MET A 204 5.87 -10.75 8.09
CA MET A 204 4.96 -10.31 7.02
C MET A 204 5.33 -8.95 6.45
N GLU A 205 5.68 -7.99 7.32
CA GLU A 205 6.19 -6.68 6.89
C GLU A 205 7.57 -6.80 6.26
N GLY A 206 8.40 -7.74 6.71
CA GLY A 206 9.70 -8.06 6.11
C GLY A 206 9.57 -8.56 4.68
N PHE A 207 8.64 -9.49 4.42
CA PHE A 207 8.33 -9.94 3.05
C PHE A 207 7.85 -8.79 2.18
N HIS A 208 6.94 -7.96 2.69
CA HIS A 208 6.46 -6.79 1.96
C HIS A 208 7.62 -5.85 1.54
N VAL A 209 8.51 -5.51 2.48
CA VAL A 209 9.65 -4.63 2.21
C VAL A 209 10.66 -5.27 1.25
N ALA A 210 10.94 -6.57 1.40
CA ALA A 210 11.80 -7.29 0.47
C ALA A 210 11.22 -7.29 -0.96
N GLY A 211 9.92 -7.53 -1.10
CA GLY A 211 9.23 -7.46 -2.38
C GLY A 211 9.28 -6.06 -3.02
N LEU A 212 9.09 -5.00 -2.22
CA LEU A 212 9.23 -3.62 -2.69
C LEU A 212 10.66 -3.30 -3.15
N ALA A 213 11.67 -3.75 -2.41
CA ALA A 213 13.06 -3.54 -2.78
C ALA A 213 13.42 -4.27 -4.09
N MET A 214 12.95 -5.51 -4.25
CA MET A 214 13.08 -6.24 -5.52
C MET A 214 12.41 -5.50 -6.69
N LEU A 215 11.20 -4.97 -6.49
CA LEU A 215 10.54 -4.19 -7.53
C LEU A 215 11.35 -2.93 -7.89
N ALA A 216 11.79 -2.16 -6.89
CA ALA A 216 12.42 -0.86 -7.10
C ALA A 216 13.85 -0.95 -7.65
N PHE A 217 14.66 -1.90 -7.19
CA PHE A 217 16.09 -1.97 -7.51
C PHE A 217 16.47 -3.06 -8.52
N LEU A 218 15.65 -4.10 -8.69
CA LEU A 218 15.94 -5.21 -9.60
C LEU A 218 15.04 -5.20 -10.84
N ILE A 219 13.73 -5.06 -10.67
CA ILE A 219 12.74 -5.28 -11.74
C ILE A 219 12.46 -4.00 -12.53
N PHE A 220 12.04 -2.91 -11.86
CA PHE A 220 11.68 -1.66 -12.52
C PHE A 220 12.82 -1.03 -13.34
N PRO A 221 14.09 -1.05 -12.90
CA PRO A 221 15.18 -0.53 -13.72
C PRO A 221 15.41 -1.30 -15.04
N ASN A 222 14.85 -2.51 -15.14
CA ASN A 222 14.90 -3.37 -16.33
C ASN A 222 13.59 -3.35 -17.15
N LEU A 223 12.59 -2.60 -16.73
CA LEU A 223 11.29 -2.49 -17.42
C LEU A 223 11.06 -1.08 -17.98
N ASP A 224 10.40 -1.03 -19.13
CA ASP A 224 9.86 0.24 -19.63
C ASP A 224 8.78 0.78 -18.68
N ALA A 225 8.66 2.10 -18.56
CA ALA A 225 7.72 2.76 -17.65
C ALA A 225 6.28 2.25 -17.79
N VAL A 226 5.81 2.00 -19.02
CA VAL A 226 4.46 1.46 -19.29
C VAL A 226 4.29 0.05 -18.70
N LYS A 227 5.28 -0.82 -18.88
CA LYS A 227 5.25 -2.20 -18.35
C LYS A 227 5.31 -2.19 -16.82
N ALA A 228 6.12 -1.30 -16.24
CA ALA A 228 6.19 -1.13 -14.80
C ALA A 228 4.84 -0.64 -14.21
N VAL A 229 4.17 0.34 -14.83
CA VAL A 229 2.79 0.74 -14.44
C VAL A 229 1.84 -0.44 -14.50
N MET A 230 1.85 -1.19 -15.59
CA MET A 230 0.98 -2.36 -15.73
C MET A 230 1.23 -3.40 -14.64
N LEU A 231 2.50 -3.62 -14.25
CA LEU A 231 2.87 -4.55 -13.19
C LEU A 231 2.35 -4.11 -11.81
N THR A 232 2.32 -2.81 -11.51
CA THR A 232 1.78 -2.31 -10.23
C THR A 232 0.28 -2.63 -10.05
N ASN A 233 -0.47 -2.85 -11.13
CA ASN A 233 -1.87 -3.29 -11.06
C ASN A 233 -2.01 -4.77 -10.70
N CYS A 234 -0.95 -5.57 -10.85
CA CYS A 234 -0.97 -7.00 -10.60
C CYS A 234 -0.57 -7.35 -9.15
N VAL A 235 -0.39 -6.36 -8.26
CA VAL A 235 0.10 -6.65 -6.90
C VAL A 235 -0.95 -7.40 -6.05
N CYS A 236 -2.22 -7.39 -6.42
CA CYS A 236 -3.36 -7.94 -5.67
C CYS A 236 -3.57 -9.46 -5.82
N LEU A 237 -2.53 -10.27 -6.11
CA LEU A 237 -2.70 -11.69 -6.39
C LEU A 237 -3.13 -12.47 -5.13
N VAL A 238 -2.39 -12.33 -4.03
CA VAL A 238 -2.71 -13.02 -2.76
C VAL A 238 -4.08 -12.60 -2.22
N PRO A 239 -4.44 -11.30 -2.20
CA PRO A 239 -5.82 -10.85 -2.00
C PRO A 239 -6.88 -11.60 -2.80
N ALA A 240 -6.65 -11.78 -4.11
CA ALA A 240 -7.63 -12.40 -4.99
C ALA A 240 -7.78 -13.90 -4.69
N ILE A 241 -6.67 -14.59 -4.44
CA ILE A 241 -6.67 -16.01 -4.07
C ILE A 241 -7.34 -16.23 -2.70
N LEU A 242 -6.97 -15.45 -1.68
CA LEU A 242 -7.56 -15.60 -0.35
C LEU A 242 -9.03 -15.17 -0.34
N GLY A 243 -9.39 -14.15 -1.11
CA GLY A 243 -10.79 -13.75 -1.33
C GLY A 243 -11.62 -14.91 -1.87
N LEU A 244 -11.14 -15.56 -2.94
CA LEU A 244 -11.76 -16.75 -3.54
C LEU A 244 -11.96 -17.88 -2.49
N LEU A 245 -10.92 -18.17 -1.70
CA LEU A 245 -10.92 -19.26 -0.72
C LEU A 245 -11.76 -18.97 0.54
N SER A 246 -11.99 -17.69 0.87
CA SER A 246 -12.69 -17.27 2.08
C SER A 246 -14.23 -17.25 1.94
N ARG A 247 -14.77 -17.44 0.73
CA ARG A 247 -16.22 -17.34 0.48
C ARG A 247 -17.00 -18.44 1.19
N SER A 248 -18.03 -18.01 1.92
CA SER A 248 -18.98 -18.91 2.56
C SER A 248 -20.10 -19.32 1.59
N SER A 249 -20.48 -20.59 1.61
CA SER A 249 -21.59 -21.15 0.80
C SER A 249 -22.95 -20.51 1.08
N SER A 250 -23.08 -19.71 2.14
CA SER A 250 -24.30 -19.00 2.51
C SER A 250 -24.54 -17.69 1.74
N GLU A 251 -23.62 -17.27 0.86
CA GLU A 251 -23.76 -16.01 0.13
C GLU A 251 -24.60 -16.12 -1.14
N SER A 252 -25.46 -15.13 -1.39
CA SER A 252 -26.21 -15.02 -2.64
C SER A 252 -25.30 -14.68 -3.84
N LYS A 253 -25.64 -15.19 -5.02
CA LYS A 253 -24.91 -15.02 -6.29
C LYS A 253 -23.47 -15.58 -6.27
N LEU A 254 -23.24 -16.63 -5.47
CA LEU A 254 -21.96 -17.33 -5.34
C LEU A 254 -21.27 -17.64 -6.69
N PRO A 255 -21.91 -18.25 -7.72
CA PRO A 255 -21.23 -18.59 -8.96
C PRO A 255 -20.74 -17.36 -9.73
N PHE A 256 -21.52 -16.28 -9.76
CA PHE A 256 -21.12 -15.03 -10.41
C PHE A 256 -19.87 -14.44 -9.75
N LYS A 257 -19.84 -14.45 -8.42
CA LYS A 257 -18.68 -13.94 -7.67
C LYS A 257 -17.43 -14.80 -7.87
N TYR A 258 -17.58 -16.13 -7.90
CA TYR A 258 -16.50 -17.04 -8.25
C TYR A 258 -15.94 -16.76 -9.64
N THR A 259 -16.80 -16.55 -10.65
CA THR A 259 -16.35 -16.21 -12.01
C THR A 259 -15.54 -14.91 -12.03
N VAL A 260 -16.00 -13.86 -11.34
CA VAL A 260 -15.28 -12.58 -11.27
C VAL A 260 -13.91 -12.74 -10.60
N ASP A 261 -13.83 -13.51 -9.51
CA ASP A 261 -12.56 -13.75 -8.82
C ASP A 261 -11.58 -14.56 -9.69
N VAL A 262 -12.06 -15.59 -10.40
CA VAL A 262 -11.22 -16.38 -11.33
C VAL A 262 -10.71 -15.51 -12.46
N LEU A 263 -11.55 -14.65 -13.04
CA LEU A 263 -11.14 -13.70 -14.09
C LEU A 263 -10.09 -12.71 -13.57
N ALA A 264 -10.27 -12.20 -12.35
CA ALA A 264 -9.31 -11.30 -11.72
C ALA A 264 -7.96 -11.99 -11.48
N ILE A 265 -7.95 -13.24 -11.02
CA ILE A 265 -6.73 -14.04 -10.85
C ILE A 265 -6.06 -14.27 -12.21
N SER A 266 -6.82 -14.67 -13.24
CA SER A 266 -6.25 -14.91 -14.58
C SER A 266 -5.63 -13.65 -15.18
N ALA A 267 -6.26 -12.49 -14.98
CA ALA A 267 -5.75 -11.21 -15.45
C ALA A 267 -4.44 -10.83 -14.76
N GLN A 268 -4.34 -11.08 -13.45
CA GLN A 268 -3.12 -10.82 -12.69
C GLN A 268 -1.99 -11.79 -13.07
N VAL A 269 -2.30 -13.09 -13.19
CA VAL A 269 -1.32 -14.12 -13.57
C VAL A 269 -0.72 -13.87 -14.95
N THR A 270 -1.53 -13.38 -15.89
CA THR A 270 -1.07 -13.03 -17.24
C THR A 270 0.07 -12.02 -17.18
N GLY A 271 -0.02 -11.01 -16.31
CA GLY A 271 1.04 -10.02 -16.12
C GLY A 271 2.37 -10.62 -15.66
N PHE A 272 2.35 -11.65 -14.82
CA PHE A 272 3.59 -12.25 -14.28
C PHE A 272 4.29 -13.19 -15.24
N VAL A 273 3.54 -13.90 -16.08
CA VAL A 273 4.11 -14.93 -16.97
C VAL A 273 4.54 -14.33 -18.30
N VAL A 274 3.77 -13.38 -18.82
CA VAL A 274 3.99 -12.82 -20.16
C VAL A 274 5.28 -11.99 -20.20
N TRP A 275 5.57 -11.17 -19.18
CA TRP A 275 6.73 -10.28 -19.22
C TRP A 275 8.08 -11.01 -19.13
N PRO A 276 8.30 -11.98 -18.22
CA PRO A 276 9.53 -12.75 -18.19
C PRO A 276 9.74 -13.62 -19.44
N MET A 277 8.65 -14.10 -20.07
CA MET A 277 8.74 -14.90 -21.30
C MET A 277 9.09 -14.05 -22.53
N LEU A 278 8.58 -12.82 -22.61
CA LEU A 278 8.85 -11.90 -23.72
C LEU A 278 10.21 -11.20 -23.61
N SER A 279 10.78 -11.18 -22.41
CA SER A 279 12.06 -10.54 -22.13
C SER A 279 13.20 -11.55 -22.08
N GLY A 280 14.37 -11.17 -22.58
CA GLY A 280 15.57 -12.00 -22.53
C GLY A 280 16.39 -11.85 -21.24
N SER A 281 15.89 -11.11 -20.25
CA SER A 281 16.60 -10.77 -19.02
C SER A 281 16.17 -11.66 -17.85
N PHE A 282 17.16 -12.28 -17.20
CA PHE A 282 16.94 -13.19 -16.07
C PHE A 282 16.32 -12.47 -14.85
N GLU A 283 16.62 -11.18 -14.68
CA GLU A 283 16.14 -10.32 -13.60
C GLU A 283 14.61 -10.22 -13.56
N LEU A 284 13.95 -10.36 -14.72
CA LEU A 284 12.49 -10.27 -14.80
C LEU A 284 11.78 -11.55 -14.33
N TRP A 285 12.48 -12.69 -14.22
CA TRP A 285 11.92 -13.91 -13.64
C TRP A 285 11.65 -13.81 -12.14
N PHE A 286 12.19 -12.79 -11.48
CA PHE A 286 11.88 -12.48 -10.09
C PHE A 286 10.54 -11.74 -9.91
N ILE A 287 9.86 -11.35 -10.99
CA ILE A 287 8.54 -10.67 -10.94
C ILE A 287 7.51 -11.43 -10.09
N PRO A 288 7.24 -12.74 -10.32
CA PRO A 288 6.23 -13.47 -9.55
C PRO A 288 6.58 -13.50 -8.05
N VAL A 289 7.86 -13.65 -7.73
CA VAL A 289 8.36 -13.68 -6.35
C VAL A 289 8.17 -12.32 -5.67
N ALA A 290 8.62 -11.24 -6.33
CA ALA A 290 8.51 -9.90 -5.79
C ALA A 290 7.05 -9.50 -5.55
N VAL A 291 6.17 -9.78 -6.51
CA VAL A 291 4.74 -9.46 -6.37
C VAL A 291 4.09 -10.26 -5.24
N PHE A 292 4.36 -11.57 -5.15
CA PHE A 292 3.87 -12.41 -4.05
C PHE A 292 4.28 -11.85 -2.69
N LEU A 293 5.56 -11.48 -2.54
CA LEU A 293 6.11 -10.89 -1.33
C LEU A 293 5.42 -9.56 -0.98
N VAL A 294 5.17 -8.68 -1.96
CA VAL A 294 4.43 -7.43 -1.72
C VAL A 294 3.00 -7.70 -1.28
N SER A 295 2.33 -8.71 -1.86
CA SER A 295 0.97 -9.05 -1.48
C SER A 295 0.82 -9.51 -0.02
N CYS A 296 1.92 -9.96 0.63
CA CYS A 296 1.91 -10.28 2.06
C CYS A 296 1.54 -9.08 2.94
N HIS A 297 1.66 -7.84 2.47
CA HIS A 297 1.26 -6.65 3.22
C HIS A 297 -0.19 -6.68 3.70
N TRP A 298 -1.10 -7.22 2.88
CA TRP A 298 -2.53 -7.22 3.18
C TRP A 298 -3.01 -8.43 3.98
N TRP A 299 -2.09 -9.21 4.55
CA TRP A 299 -2.41 -10.43 5.30
C TRP A 299 -3.48 -10.20 6.39
N GLU A 300 -3.49 -9.05 7.07
CA GLU A 300 -4.50 -8.70 8.11
C GLU A 300 -5.95 -8.66 7.59
N ASN A 301 -6.15 -8.42 6.29
CA ASN A 301 -7.48 -8.22 5.69
C ASN A 301 -8.17 -9.55 5.33
N TYR A 302 -7.41 -10.62 5.13
CA TYR A 302 -7.93 -11.90 4.63
C TYR A 302 -8.07 -12.97 5.70
N LEU A 303 -7.77 -12.62 6.95
CA LEU A 303 -7.87 -13.54 8.08
C LEU A 303 -9.26 -13.48 8.70
N SER A 304 -9.97 -14.61 8.62
CA SER A 304 -11.23 -14.82 9.32
C SER A 304 -11.08 -15.87 10.40
N LEU A 305 -11.61 -15.59 11.60
CA LEU A 305 -11.69 -16.55 12.70
C LEU A 305 -12.52 -17.79 12.33
N LYS A 306 -13.41 -17.67 11.35
CA LYS A 306 -14.28 -18.76 10.87
C LYS A 306 -13.60 -19.62 9.81
N SER A 307 -12.32 -19.41 9.52
CA SER A 307 -11.59 -20.18 8.52
C SER A 307 -11.49 -21.65 8.94
N TYR A 308 -11.75 -22.56 8.01
CA TYR A 308 -11.63 -24.01 8.22
C TYR A 308 -10.17 -24.45 8.44
N PHE A 309 -9.21 -23.66 7.96
CA PHE A 309 -7.78 -23.95 8.07
C PHE A 309 -7.18 -23.40 9.38
N ARG A 310 -6.65 -24.30 10.22
CA ARG A 310 -6.16 -23.98 11.58
C ARG A 310 -5.06 -22.89 11.63
N PRO A 311 -4.07 -22.87 10.72
CA PRO A 311 -3.10 -21.77 10.68
C PRO A 311 -3.75 -20.40 10.45
N PHE A 312 -4.74 -20.29 9.55
CA PHE A 312 -5.44 -19.02 9.32
C PHE A 312 -6.28 -18.58 10.52
N ALA A 313 -6.92 -19.52 11.23
CA ALA A 313 -7.63 -19.21 12.47
C ALA A 313 -6.68 -18.72 13.58
N THR A 314 -5.46 -19.29 13.65
CA THR A 314 -4.42 -18.87 14.60
C THR A 314 -3.92 -17.46 14.28
N LEU A 315 -3.62 -17.18 13.01
CA LEU A 315 -3.24 -15.85 12.54
C LEU A 315 -4.36 -14.81 12.77
N ALA A 316 -5.62 -15.18 12.58
CA ALA A 316 -6.77 -14.31 12.85
C ALA A 316 -6.87 -13.94 14.35
N THR A 317 -6.58 -14.89 15.24
CA THR A 317 -6.54 -14.65 16.69
C THR A 317 -5.39 -13.70 17.07
N ILE A 318 -4.22 -13.86 16.43
CA ILE A 318 -3.07 -12.97 16.61
C ILE A 318 -3.42 -11.54 16.15
N ARG A 319 -4.09 -11.41 15.01
CA ARG A 319 -4.53 -10.13 14.42
C ARG A 319 -5.48 -9.34 15.34
N GLU A 320 -6.42 -10.00 16.03
CA GLU A 320 -7.28 -9.31 16.99
C GLU A 320 -6.49 -8.70 18.15
N LYS A 321 -5.56 -9.47 18.73
CA LYS A 321 -4.71 -9.01 19.84
C LYS A 321 -3.75 -7.89 19.41
N LEU A 322 -3.25 -7.94 18.18
CA LEU A 322 -2.37 -6.92 17.61
C LEU A 322 -3.04 -5.55 17.46
N THR A 323 -4.37 -5.50 17.32
CA THR A 323 -5.08 -4.22 17.19
C THR A 323 -4.93 -3.36 18.45
N GLU A 324 -4.82 -3.99 19.62
CA GLU A 324 -4.64 -3.30 20.91
C GLU A 324 -3.19 -2.85 21.13
N SER A 325 -2.21 -3.63 20.66
CA SER A 325 -0.77 -3.36 20.83
C SER A 325 -0.11 -2.69 19.62
N ARG A 326 -0.88 -2.28 18.61
CA ARG A 326 -0.38 -1.82 17.29
C ARG A 326 0.72 -0.78 17.39
N TYR A 327 0.51 0.28 18.17
CA TYR A 327 1.50 1.35 18.31
C TYR A 327 2.81 0.85 18.95
N SER A 328 2.73 -0.05 19.93
CA SER A 328 3.92 -0.66 20.52
C SER A 328 4.63 -1.60 19.55
N THR A 329 3.90 -2.31 18.68
CA THR A 329 4.50 -3.15 17.63
C THR A 329 5.23 -2.29 16.57
N TYR A 330 4.59 -1.24 16.06
CA TYR A 330 5.17 -0.37 15.03
C TYR A 330 6.34 0.49 15.52
N LEU A 331 6.52 0.64 16.85
CA LEU A 331 7.73 1.21 17.43
C LEU A 331 8.99 0.42 17.05
N PHE A 332 8.88 -0.91 16.95
CA PHE A 332 10.00 -1.80 16.58
C PHE A 332 10.00 -2.14 15.09
N VAL A 333 8.82 -2.37 14.51
CA VAL A 333 8.69 -2.79 13.11
C VAL A 333 9.09 -1.68 12.15
N SER A 334 8.77 -0.41 12.43
CA SER A 334 9.07 0.68 11.50
C SER A 334 10.58 0.92 11.29
N PRO A 335 11.43 1.00 12.33
CA PRO A 335 12.88 1.05 12.16
C PRO A 335 13.42 -0.18 11.42
N PHE A 336 12.91 -1.37 11.74
CA PHE A 336 13.28 -2.61 11.05
C PHE A 336 12.99 -2.53 9.55
N LYS A 337 11.83 -2.00 9.14
CA LYS A 337 11.47 -1.82 7.73
C LYS A 337 12.43 -0.90 6.99
N VAL A 338 12.78 0.24 7.61
CA VAL A 338 13.74 1.19 7.02
C VAL A 338 15.12 0.54 6.84
N LEU A 339 15.62 -0.14 7.86
CA LEU A 339 16.91 -0.84 7.80
C LEU A 339 16.92 -1.94 6.76
N LEU A 340 15.85 -2.75 6.69
CA LEU A 340 15.72 -3.82 5.72
C LEU A 340 15.66 -3.29 4.29
N PHE A 341 14.91 -2.20 4.04
CA PHE A 341 14.82 -1.59 2.72
C PHE A 341 16.16 -0.98 2.28
N LEU A 342 16.86 -0.29 3.19
CA LEU A 342 18.20 0.24 2.94
C LEU A 342 19.20 -0.88 2.62
N ALA A 343 19.24 -1.92 3.45
CA ALA A 343 20.15 -3.06 3.25
C ALA A 343 19.86 -3.79 1.92
N ALA A 344 18.58 -4.01 1.61
CA ALA A 344 18.17 -4.62 0.35
C ALA A 344 18.51 -3.73 -0.85
N GLY A 345 18.32 -2.40 -0.74
CA GLY A 345 18.70 -1.45 -1.79
C GLY A 345 20.19 -1.47 -2.10
N VAL A 346 21.04 -1.44 -1.07
CA VAL A 346 22.50 -1.54 -1.23
C VAL A 346 22.88 -2.88 -1.86
N TYR A 347 22.37 -3.99 -1.33
CA TYR A 347 22.66 -5.33 -1.85
C TYR A 347 22.24 -5.52 -3.32
N LEU A 348 21.01 -5.12 -3.66
CA LEU A 348 20.46 -5.29 -5.01
C LEU A 348 21.06 -4.31 -6.03
N SER A 349 21.58 -3.16 -5.58
CA SER A 349 22.24 -2.20 -6.47
C SER A 349 23.57 -2.70 -7.05
N GLY A 350 24.19 -3.68 -6.40
CA GLY A 350 25.53 -4.18 -6.75
C GLY A 350 26.66 -3.19 -6.51
N GLN A 351 26.41 -2.05 -5.84
CA GLN A 351 27.44 -1.07 -5.49
C GLN A 351 28.22 -1.50 -4.26
N ALA A 352 29.51 -1.15 -4.21
CA ALA A 352 30.30 -1.33 -3.01
C ALA A 352 29.73 -0.46 -1.88
N VAL A 353 29.59 -1.05 -0.69
CA VAL A 353 29.01 -0.38 0.48
C VAL A 353 29.72 0.96 0.79
N PRO A 354 31.07 1.06 0.79
CA PRO A 354 31.74 2.33 1.07
C PRO A 354 31.40 3.41 0.05
N ASP A 355 31.39 3.06 -1.24
CA ASP A 355 31.11 4.01 -2.33
C ASP A 355 29.66 4.50 -2.29
N PHE A 356 28.72 3.62 -1.95
CA PHE A 356 27.30 3.94 -1.84
C PHE A 356 27.03 5.07 -0.83
N PHE A 357 27.72 5.05 0.31
CA PHE A 357 27.58 6.08 1.34
C PHE A 357 28.50 7.29 1.07
N ALA A 358 29.73 7.08 0.60
CA ALA A 358 30.68 8.16 0.34
C ALA A 358 30.21 9.09 -0.79
N MET A 359 29.60 8.54 -1.85
CA MET A 359 29.12 9.31 -2.99
C MET A 359 27.75 9.96 -2.76
N PHE A 360 27.16 9.84 -1.56
CA PHE A 360 25.86 10.46 -1.25
C PHE A 360 25.87 11.97 -1.56
N SER A 361 26.84 12.71 -1.03
CA SER A 361 26.91 14.16 -1.25
C SER A 361 27.18 14.52 -2.72
N ASN A 362 28.00 13.71 -3.40
CA ASN A 362 28.36 13.95 -4.80
C ASN A 362 27.15 13.73 -5.73
N GLY A 363 26.30 12.75 -5.42
CA GLY A 363 25.11 12.46 -6.22
C GLY A 363 24.06 13.58 -6.24
N TRP A 364 24.02 14.41 -5.20
CA TRP A 364 23.17 15.61 -5.13
C TRP A 364 23.92 16.91 -5.50
N GLY A 365 25.22 16.81 -5.78
CA GLY A 365 26.07 17.93 -6.17
C GLY A 365 26.10 18.16 -7.69
N ASN A 366 26.88 19.15 -8.10
CA ASN A 366 27.11 19.42 -9.52
C ASN A 366 27.95 18.30 -10.15
N HIS A 367 27.41 17.65 -11.17
CA HIS A 367 28.08 16.63 -11.96
C HIS A 367 27.79 16.84 -13.44
N THR A 368 28.74 16.45 -14.30
CA THR A 368 28.61 16.62 -15.75
C THR A 368 28.01 15.37 -16.39
N ILE A 369 26.97 15.56 -17.20
CA ILE A 369 26.35 14.47 -17.97
C ILE A 369 27.02 14.40 -19.34
N VAL A 370 27.59 13.23 -19.67
CA VAL A 370 28.21 13.00 -20.97
C VAL A 370 27.13 12.67 -22.00
N VAL A 371 27.01 13.53 -23.01
CA VAL A 371 26.07 13.37 -24.13
C VAL A 371 26.86 12.91 -25.35
N ARG A 372 26.50 11.75 -25.90
CA ARG A 372 27.10 11.21 -27.14
C ARG A 372 26.10 11.29 -28.29
N GLU A 373 26.56 11.71 -29.46
CA GLU A 373 25.76 11.62 -30.70
C GLU A 373 25.67 10.14 -31.12
N GLU A 374 24.45 9.66 -31.40
CA GLU A 374 24.24 8.32 -31.94
C GLU A 374 24.63 8.34 -33.42
N LEU A 375 25.77 7.74 -33.77
CA LEU A 375 26.23 7.66 -35.16
C LEU A 375 25.16 6.98 -36.02
N LEU A 376 24.79 7.61 -37.14
CA LEU A 376 23.75 7.20 -38.09
C LEU A 376 23.81 5.72 -38.51
N GLU A 377 24.99 5.10 -38.51
CA GLU A 377 25.16 3.68 -38.86
C GLU A 377 24.61 2.73 -37.78
N GLU A 378 24.70 3.09 -36.50
CA GLU A 378 24.17 2.27 -35.40
C GLU A 378 22.65 2.37 -35.30
N SER A 379 22.08 3.56 -35.54
CA SER A 379 20.64 3.76 -35.56
C SER A 379 19.98 3.05 -36.77
N GLN A 380 20.62 3.06 -37.94
CA GLN A 380 20.25 2.24 -39.11
C GLN A 380 20.28 0.74 -38.78
N LYS A 381 21.37 0.24 -38.16
CA LYS A 381 21.48 -1.17 -37.73
C LYS A 381 20.42 -1.57 -36.70
N LYS A 382 20.13 -0.72 -35.70
CA LYS A 382 19.06 -0.96 -34.70
C LYS A 382 17.68 -0.99 -35.36
N MET A 383 17.39 -0.06 -36.27
CA MET A 383 16.12 -0.06 -37.04
C MET A 383 15.98 -1.31 -37.89
N GLN A 384 17.04 -1.75 -38.56
CA GLN A 384 17.03 -2.92 -39.43
C GLN A 384 16.85 -4.21 -38.62
N LYS A 385 17.49 -4.31 -37.45
CA LYS A 385 17.34 -5.43 -36.51
C LYS A 385 15.95 -5.46 -35.86
N SER A 386 15.37 -4.30 -35.54
CA SER A 386 13.98 -4.20 -35.06
C SER A 386 12.97 -4.61 -36.15
N ARG A 387 13.18 -4.17 -37.40
CA ARG A 387 12.36 -4.60 -38.56
C ARG A 387 12.46 -6.10 -38.79
N GLU A 388 13.64 -6.70 -38.68
CA GLU A 388 13.80 -8.15 -38.77
C GLU A 388 13.14 -8.90 -37.62
N LYS A 389 13.24 -8.40 -36.38
CA LYS A 389 12.59 -9.01 -35.22
C LYS A 389 11.06 -8.97 -35.37
N SER A 390 10.49 -7.83 -35.74
CA SER A 390 9.06 -7.72 -36.05
C SER A 390 8.65 -8.61 -37.23
N ARG A 391 9.51 -8.76 -38.26
CA ARG A 391 9.26 -9.67 -39.39
C ARG A 391 9.29 -11.15 -38.96
N LYS A 392 10.08 -11.51 -37.94
CA LYS A 392 10.18 -12.87 -37.38
C LYS A 392 9.05 -13.19 -36.39
N GLU A 393 8.59 -12.21 -35.61
CA GLU A 393 7.45 -12.35 -34.68
C GLU A 393 6.09 -12.32 -35.40
N PHE A 394 5.99 -11.75 -36.60
CA PHE A 394 4.76 -11.80 -37.38
C PHE A 394 4.49 -13.22 -37.94
N PRO A 395 3.33 -13.85 -37.63
CA PRO A 395 3.01 -15.18 -38.12
C PRO A 395 3.05 -15.25 -39.64
N LYS A 396 3.76 -16.24 -40.20
CA LYS A 396 3.90 -16.44 -41.67
C LYS A 396 2.55 -16.50 -42.41
N LYS A 397 1.48 -16.95 -41.72
CA LYS A 397 0.09 -16.98 -42.23
C LYS A 397 -0.47 -15.57 -42.46
N PHE A 398 -0.17 -14.62 -41.58
CA PHE A 398 -0.62 -13.23 -41.68
C PHE A 398 0.15 -12.44 -42.75
N GLN A 399 1.46 -12.72 -42.90
CA GLN A 399 2.26 -12.16 -44.00
C GLN A 399 1.76 -12.61 -45.39
N LYS A 400 1.33 -13.87 -45.52
CA LYS A 400 0.72 -14.38 -46.75
C LYS A 400 -0.61 -13.68 -47.07
N GLU A 401 -1.46 -13.43 -46.07
CA GLU A 401 -2.71 -12.69 -46.28
C GLU A 401 -2.50 -11.23 -46.66
N LEU A 402 -1.56 -10.53 -46.01
CA LEU A 402 -1.21 -9.15 -46.38
C LEU A 402 -0.67 -9.06 -47.81
N ARG A 403 0.17 -10.00 -48.24
CA ARG A 403 0.63 -10.09 -49.65
C ARG A 403 -0.53 -10.32 -50.61
N LYS A 404 -1.45 -11.23 -50.30
CA LYS A 404 -2.64 -11.47 -51.12
C LYS A 404 -3.57 -10.26 -51.16
N LYS A 405 -3.65 -9.48 -50.08
CA LYS A 405 -4.48 -8.27 -50.01
C LYS A 405 -3.87 -7.14 -50.83
N SER A 406 -2.56 -6.92 -50.71
CA SER A 406 -1.80 -5.98 -51.55
C SER A 406 -1.89 -6.33 -53.03
N LEU A 407 -1.69 -7.60 -53.43
CA LEU A 407 -1.84 -8.04 -54.83
C LEU A 407 -3.26 -7.80 -55.36
N ARG A 408 -4.29 -8.03 -54.54
CA ARG A 408 -5.69 -7.77 -54.89
C ARG A 408 -5.98 -6.27 -55.06
N GLU A 409 -5.37 -5.41 -54.24
CA GLU A 409 -5.49 -3.95 -54.37
C GLU A 409 -4.76 -3.43 -55.61
N THR A 410 -3.55 -3.93 -55.90
CA THR A 410 -2.82 -3.58 -57.12
C THR A 410 -3.55 -4.04 -58.38
N GLN A 411 -4.13 -5.24 -58.40
CA GLN A 411 -4.97 -5.69 -59.51
C GLN A 411 -6.23 -4.84 -59.68
N LYS A 412 -6.91 -4.46 -58.59
CA LYS A 412 -8.07 -3.58 -58.65
C LYS A 412 -7.71 -2.21 -59.24
N GLN A 413 -6.55 -1.67 -58.88
CA GLN A 413 -6.10 -0.37 -59.37
C GLN A 413 -5.65 -0.40 -60.83
N TYR A 414 -5.13 -1.54 -61.30
CA TYR A 414 -4.83 -1.73 -62.72
C TYR A 414 -6.11 -1.88 -63.56
N LEU A 415 -7.12 -2.56 -63.02
CA LEU A 415 -8.43 -2.74 -63.65
C LEU A 415 -9.30 -1.48 -63.62
N SER A 416 -9.05 -0.52 -62.72
CA SER A 416 -9.73 0.78 -62.72
C SER A 416 -9.10 1.82 -63.65
N ASN A 417 -7.88 1.56 -64.13
CA ASN A 417 -7.12 2.44 -65.03
C ASN A 417 -7.19 1.98 -66.50
N LEU A 418 -7.85 0.83 -66.76
CA LEU A 418 -8.31 0.37 -68.06
C LEU A 418 -9.79 0.77 -68.21
#